data_AF-A0A1E4TQ02-F1
#
_entry.id   AF-A0A1E4TQ02-F1
#
_cell.length_a   1.000
_cell.length_b   1.000
_cell.length_c   1.000
_cell.angle_alpha   90.00
_cell.angle_beta   90.00
_cell.angle_gamma   90.00
#
_symmetry.space_group_name_H-M   'P 1'
#
loop_
_entity.id
_entity.type
_entity.pdbx_description
1 polymer ?
#
loop_
_entity_poly.entity_id
_entity_poly.type
_entity_poly.pdbx_seq_one_letter_code
_entity_poly.pdbx_strand_id
1 'polypeptide(L)'
;MEYCEKYEITPILYRALFNGNPKDRYFILRLERDLHDFILSINNESWRLQPLNSYYRLLVHQIAAYYKMGHILLKDGASMVIFK
;
A
#
# COMPACT_ATOMS: atom_id res chain seq x y z
N MET A 1 -17.67 -5.83 -9.77
CA MET A 1 -16.51 -6.71 -10.05
C MET A 1 -15.82 -6.30 -11.34
N GLU A 2 -16.56 -5.84 -12.35
CA GLU A 2 -16.02 -5.33 -13.62
C GLU A 2 -14.81 -4.39 -13.47
N TYR A 3 -14.85 -3.40 -12.57
CA TYR A 3 -13.71 -2.49 -12.33
C TYR A 3 -12.49 -3.15 -11.66
N CYS A 4 -12.71 -4.13 -10.79
CA CYS A 4 -11.63 -4.86 -10.11
C CYS A 4 -10.85 -5.69 -11.13
N GLU A 5 -11.56 -6.37 -12.03
CA GLU A 5 -10.96 -7.17 -13.09
C GLU A 5 -10.28 -6.28 -14.14
N LYS A 6 -10.96 -5.22 -14.60
CA LYS A 6 -10.44 -4.31 -15.62
C LYS A 6 -9.11 -3.65 -15.23
N TYR A 7 -8.97 -3.28 -13.97
CA TYR A 7 -7.79 -2.57 -13.47
C TYR A 7 -6.89 -3.44 -12.61
N GLU A 8 -7.14 -4.74 -12.48
CA GLU A 8 -6.36 -5.64 -11.60
C GLU A 8 -6.32 -5.17 -10.13
N ILE A 9 -7.37 -4.48 -9.68
CA ILE A 9 -7.49 -3.96 -8.31
C ILE A 9 -8.27 -4.97 -7.46
N THR A 10 -7.73 -5.34 -6.30
CA THR A 10 -8.42 -6.28 -5.42
C THR A 10 -9.71 -5.67 -4.81
N PRO A 11 -10.72 -6.49 -4.45
CA PRO A 11 -11.98 -5.97 -3.93
C PRO A 11 -11.83 -5.09 -2.68
N ILE A 12 -10.84 -5.37 -1.83
CA ILE A 12 -10.58 -4.57 -0.63
C ILE A 12 -9.93 -3.23 -0.94
N LEU A 13 -9.01 -3.19 -1.90
CA LEU A 13 -8.40 -1.94 -2.37
C LEU A 13 -9.43 -1.07 -3.08
N TYR A 14 -10.29 -1.67 -3.90
CA TYR A 14 -11.43 -0.98 -4.53
C TYR A 14 -12.38 -0.39 -3.48
N ARG A 15 -12.75 -1.16 -2.44
CA ARG A 15 -13.61 -0.64 -1.36
C ARG A 15 -12.95 0.53 -0.63
N ALA A 16 -11.69 0.39 -0.23
CA ALA A 16 -10.96 1.44 0.47
C ALA A 16 -10.82 2.71 -0.39
N LEU A 17 -10.70 2.59 -1.71
CA LEU A 17 -10.67 3.70 -2.64
C LEU A 17 -12.04 4.32 -2.90
N PHE A 18 -13.11 3.56 -3.12
CA PHE A 18 -14.35 4.09 -3.70
C PHE A 18 -15.57 4.02 -2.77
N ASN A 19 -15.71 2.95 -1.97
CA ASN A 19 -16.93 2.63 -1.22
C ASN A 19 -16.71 2.52 0.29
N GLY A 20 -15.59 3.07 0.79
CA GLY A 20 -15.13 2.92 2.17
C GLY A 20 -15.08 4.23 2.94
N ASN A 21 -14.44 4.17 4.10
CA ASN A 21 -14.19 5.33 4.95
C ASN A 21 -13.29 6.34 4.20
N PRO A 22 -13.62 7.65 4.17
CA PRO A 22 -12.75 8.67 3.57
C PRO A 22 -11.31 8.66 4.09
N LYS A 23 -11.10 8.19 5.34
CA LYS A 23 -9.75 8.02 5.91
C LYS A 23 -8.94 6.94 5.19
N ASP A 24 -9.58 5.87 4.73
CA ASP A 24 -8.92 4.79 4.01
C ASP A 24 -8.48 5.25 2.62
N ARG A 25 -9.36 5.97 1.91
CA ARG A 25 -9.03 6.62 0.65
C ARG A 25 -7.86 7.58 0.81
N TYR A 26 -7.92 8.45 1.82
CA TYR A 26 -6.83 9.40 2.09
C TYR A 26 -5.51 8.68 2.39
N PHE A 27 -5.54 7.61 3.19
CA PHE A 27 -4.37 6.79 3.47
C PHE A 27 -3.76 6.20 2.20
N ILE A 28 -4.58 5.60 1.32
CA ILE A 28 -4.11 5.00 0.06
C ILE A 28 -3.50 6.04 -0.87
N LEU A 29 -4.17 7.17 -1.08
CA LEU A 29 -3.67 8.23 -1.97
C LEU A 29 -2.36 8.84 -1.46
N ARG A 30 -2.23 8.99 -0.14
CA ARG A 30 -0.97 9.43 0.48
C ARG A 30 0.14 8.39 0.29
N LEU A 31 -0.17 7.13 0.56
CA LEU A 31 0.78 6.04 0.42
C LEU A 31 1.24 5.87 -1.03
N GLU A 32 0.35 6.03 -2.02
CA GLU A 32 0.68 6.03 -3.44
C GLU A 32 1.67 7.15 -3.81
N ARG A 33 1.43 8.36 -3.28
CA ARG A 33 2.38 9.48 -3.46
C ARG A 33 3.74 9.16 -2.84
N ASP A 34 3.76 8.67 -1.61
CA ASP A 34 5.00 8.33 -0.91
C ASP A 34 5.75 7.19 -1.64
N LEU A 35 5.03 6.22 -2.22
CA LEU A 35 5.58 5.17 -3.06
C LEU A 35 6.23 5.72 -4.34
N HIS A 36 5.57 6.66 -5.01
CA HIS A 36 6.12 7.32 -6.19
C HIS A 36 7.42 8.05 -5.84
N ASP A 37 7.43 8.83 -4.76
CA ASP A 37 8.63 9.53 -4.28
C ASP A 37 9.75 8.53 -3.90
N PHE A 38 9.40 7.40 -3.30
CA PHE A 38 10.35 6.32 -2.98
C PHE A 38 10.96 5.69 -4.24
N ILE A 39 10.16 5.39 -5.26
CA ILE A 39 10.62 4.82 -6.54
C ILE A 39 11.64 5.75 -7.21
N LEU A 40 11.38 7.07 -7.21
CA LEU A 40 12.25 8.07 -7.81
C LEU A 40 13.55 8.31 -7.01
N SER A 41 13.60 7.94 -5.74
CA SER A 41 14.76 8.17 -4.88
C SER A 41 15.93 7.25 -5.26
N ILE A 42 17.07 7.76 -5.72
CA ILE A 42 18.18 6.90 -6.18
C ILE A 42 18.88 6.16 -5.04
N ASN A 43 18.92 6.75 -3.84
CA ASN A 43 19.76 6.25 -2.75
C ASN A 43 19.07 5.24 -1.82
N ASN A 44 17.76 5.02 -1.98
CA ASN A 44 17.00 4.18 -1.06
C ASN A 44 16.52 2.90 -1.77
N GLU A 45 17.02 1.75 -1.33
CA GLU A 45 16.57 0.43 -1.80
C GLU A 45 15.38 -0.11 -0.99
N SER A 46 15.14 0.46 0.19
CA SER A 46 14.03 0.05 1.06
C SER A 46 13.43 1.25 1.78
N TRP A 47 12.14 1.15 2.07
CA TRP A 47 11.39 2.15 2.81
C TRP A 47 10.61 1.49 3.95
N ARG A 48 10.98 1.82 5.20
CA ARG A 48 10.29 1.36 6.40
C ARG A 48 9.13 2.30 6.74
N LEU A 49 7.94 1.74 6.82
CA LEU A 49 6.74 2.43 7.30
C LEU A 49 6.70 2.46 8.83
N GLN A 50 6.03 3.50 9.35
CA GLN A 50 5.67 3.58 10.75
C GLN A 50 4.80 2.37 11.17
N PRO A 51 4.75 2.00 12.45
CA PRO A 51 3.86 0.94 12.93
C PRO A 51 2.40 1.19 12.53
N LEU A 52 1.77 0.19 11.91
CA LEU A 52 0.40 0.23 11.43
C LEU A 52 -0.45 -0.85 12.09
N ASN A 53 -1.74 -0.58 12.28
CA ASN A 53 -2.68 -1.62 12.70
C ASN A 53 -2.84 -2.70 11.61
N SER A 54 -3.44 -3.84 11.95
CA SER A 54 -3.61 -4.96 11.01
C SER A 54 -4.33 -4.59 9.71
N TYR A 55 -5.34 -3.71 9.78
CA TYR A 55 -6.10 -3.28 8.61
C TYR A 55 -5.27 -2.43 7.64
N TYR A 56 -4.56 -1.41 8.13
CA TYR A 56 -3.70 -0.59 7.26
C TYR A 56 -2.51 -1.37 6.71
N ARG A 57 -1.99 -2.36 7.46
CA ARG A 57 -1.00 -3.30 6.92
C ARG A 57 -1.57 -4.11 5.75
N LEU A 58 -2.79 -4.60 5.86
CA LEU A 58 -3.46 -5.27 4.76
C LEU A 58 -3.55 -4.34 3.54
N LEU A 59 -3.95 -3.07 3.72
CA LEU A 59 -3.98 -2.12 2.59
C LEU A 59 -2.60 -1.87 1.97
N VAL A 60 -1.53 -1.78 2.77
CA VAL A 60 -0.15 -1.67 2.27
C VAL A 60 0.24 -2.90 1.46
N HIS A 61 -0.09 -4.11 1.91
CA HIS A 61 0.13 -5.34 1.13
C HIS A 61 -0.55 -5.27 -0.23
N GLN A 62 -1.80 -4.80 -0.29
CA GLN A 62 -2.57 -4.75 -1.54
C GLN A 62 -2.02 -3.72 -2.52
N ILE A 63 -1.70 -2.51 -2.06
CA ILE A 63 -1.17 -1.46 -2.95
C ILE A 63 0.26 -1.76 -3.40
N ALA A 64 1.11 -2.31 -2.52
CA ALA A 64 2.47 -2.69 -2.90
C ALA A 64 2.45 -3.85 -3.91
N ALA A 65 1.56 -4.83 -3.74
CA ALA A 65 1.36 -5.90 -4.71
C ALA A 65 0.84 -5.36 -6.06
N TYR A 66 -0.08 -4.39 -6.05
CA TYR A 66 -0.59 -3.73 -7.26
C TYR A 66 0.54 -3.07 -8.07
N TYR A 67 1.46 -2.37 -7.39
CA TYR A 67 2.66 -1.79 -8.00
C TYR A 67 3.81 -2.77 -8.21
N LYS A 68 3.61 -4.07 -7.93
CA LYS A 68 4.60 -5.15 -8.07
C LYS A 68 5.89 -4.93 -7.26
N MET A 69 5.77 -4.28 -6.10
CA MET A 69 6.88 -3.98 -5.20
C MET A 69 7.06 -5.09 -4.17
N GLY A 70 8.32 -5.39 -3.82
CA GLY A 70 8.63 -6.28 -2.70
C GLY A 70 8.18 -5.65 -1.39
N HIS A 71 7.56 -6.42 -0.49
CA HIS A 71 7.13 -5.88 0.79
C HIS A 71 7.00 -6.97 1.86
N ILE A 72 7.41 -6.66 3.10
CA ILE A 72 7.37 -7.60 4.23
C ILE A 72 6.90 -6.94 5.52
N LEU A 73 6.33 -7.75 6.42
CA LEU A 73 6.12 -7.38 7.81
C LEU A 73 7.42 -7.60 8.61
N LEU A 74 7.81 -6.63 9.43
CA LEU A 74 8.96 -6.77 10.31
C LEU A 74 8.64 -7.64 11.54
N LYS A 75 9.69 -8.13 12.20
CA LYS A 75 9.58 -8.96 13.42
C LYS A 75 8.88 -8.27 14.60
N ASP A 76 8.82 -6.93 14.58
CA ASP A 76 8.05 -6.16 15.57
C ASP A 76 6.52 -6.36 15.43
N GLY A 77 6.07 -7.00 14.35
CA GLY A 77 4.68 -7.32 14.11
C GLY A 77 3.80 -6.12 13.81
N ALA A 78 4.37 -4.94 13.57
CA ALA A 78 3.61 -3.70 13.36
C ALA A 78 4.13 -2.85 12.19
N SER A 79 5.43 -2.80 11.94
CA SER A 79 6.01 -2.06 10.83
C SER A 79 6.13 -2.90 9.56
N MET A 80 5.95 -2.26 8.41
CA MET A 80 6.20 -2.87 7.11
C MET A 80 7.40 -2.22 6.44
N VAL A 81 8.07 -2.97 5.59
CA VAL A 81 9.11 -2.45 4.70
C VAL A 81 8.73 -2.76 3.26
N ILE A 82 8.91 -1.77 2.38
CA ILE A 82 8.75 -1.89 0.94
C ILE A 82 10.13 -1.78 0.29
N PHE A 83 10.36 -2.59 -0.74
CA PHE A 83 11.58 -2.67 -1.53
C PHE A 83 11.24 -2.43 -3.00
N LYS A 84 12.20 -1.91 -3.76
CA LYS A 84 12.09 -1.80 -5.21
C LYS A 84 12.24 -3.14 -5.89
#